data_AF-A0A2T5BI73-F1
#
_entry.id   AF-A0A2T5BI73-F1
#
_cell.length_a   1.000
_cell.length_b   1.000
_cell.length_c   1.000
_cell.angle_alpha   90.00
_cell.angle_beta   90.00
_cell.angle_gamma   90.00
#
_symmetry.space_group_name_H-M   'P 1'
#
loop_
_entity.id
_entity.type
_entity.pdbx_description
1 polymer ?
#
loop_
_entity_poly.entity_id
_entity_poly.type
_entity_poly.pdbx_seq_one_letter_code
_entity_poly.pdbx_strand_id
1 'polypeptide(L)'
;MLPFRTGETSFPLLMRSQFAVPLARATSALLVMRLLDLHALCAAAGLGLVLGTEHGWSAWLLWTAFLLAPLLLFAVKRPLLKRLNGRLPERLGGILEEIEAGIPADTTGFARAWAFTVVNWAVKVLVLAWVLGLLGVAPLGASFGGALGGELSSVLPLHAPGGVGTYPAGITAGAVAFGAPGHRAAVAALAEAAINVHLLIVASACVGTALSIVLSWLPKRR
;
A
#
# COMPACT_ATOMS: atom_id res chain seq x y z
N MET A 1 0.92 11.89 -17.10
CA MET A 1 0.08 11.40 -15.98
C MET A 1 -1.30 11.12 -16.57
N LEU A 2 -1.60 9.87 -16.93
CA LEU A 2 -2.95 9.54 -17.41
C LEU A 2 -3.93 9.70 -16.24
N PRO A 3 -5.09 10.36 -16.45
CA PRO A 3 -6.09 10.53 -15.40
C PRO A 3 -6.73 9.17 -15.07
N PHE A 4 -7.26 9.02 -13.85
CA PHE A 4 -7.88 7.80 -13.29
C PHE A 4 -6.89 6.68 -12.90
N ARG A 5 -7.40 5.62 -12.24
CA ARG A 5 -6.68 4.36 -11.92
C ARG A 5 -6.09 3.64 -13.14
N THR A 6 -6.01 4.32 -14.29
CA THR A 6 -5.19 4.01 -15.46
C THR A 6 -3.76 3.64 -15.09
N GLY A 7 -3.22 4.15 -13.98
CA GLY A 7 -1.94 3.70 -13.43
C GLY A 7 -1.89 2.21 -13.01
N GLU A 8 -2.99 1.66 -12.49
CA GLU A 8 -3.09 0.23 -12.14
C GLU A 8 -3.28 -0.63 -13.39
N THR A 9 -4.12 -0.20 -14.34
CA THR A 9 -4.28 -0.89 -15.63
C THR A 9 -3.03 -0.80 -16.51
N SER A 10 -2.19 0.23 -16.30
CA SER A 10 -0.91 0.34 -16.99
C SER A 10 0.02 -0.82 -16.64
N PHE A 11 -0.08 -1.39 -15.43
CA PHE A 11 0.80 -2.50 -15.05
C PHE A 11 0.55 -3.76 -15.91
N PRO A 12 -0.67 -4.33 -16.01
CA PRO A 12 -0.92 -5.46 -16.91
C PRO A 12 -0.60 -5.15 -18.38
N LEU A 13 -0.86 -3.93 -18.84
CA LEU A 13 -0.57 -3.50 -20.22
C LEU A 13 0.94 -3.44 -20.49
N LEU A 14 1.74 -2.91 -19.56
CA LEU A 14 3.20 -2.86 -19.66
C LEU A 14 3.81 -4.26 -19.56
N MET A 15 3.29 -5.10 -18.65
CA MET A 15 3.74 -6.50 -18.54
C MET A 15 3.47 -7.30 -19.83
N ARG A 16 2.34 -7.06 -20.49
CA ARG A 16 2.05 -7.65 -21.80
C ARG A 16 2.95 -7.09 -22.89
N SER A 17 3.07 -5.77 -23.01
CA SER A 17 3.76 -5.12 -24.13
C SER A 17 5.28 -5.21 -24.07
N GLN A 18 5.87 -5.15 -22.87
CA GLN A 18 7.32 -5.13 -22.67
C GLN A 18 7.90 -6.49 -22.27
N PHE A 19 7.10 -7.34 -21.62
CA PHE A 19 7.59 -8.61 -21.04
C PHE A 19 6.82 -9.84 -21.56
N ALA A 20 5.90 -9.67 -22.52
CA ALA A 20 5.08 -10.75 -23.10
C ALA A 20 4.31 -11.59 -22.06
N VAL A 21 4.01 -11.01 -20.90
CA VAL A 21 3.25 -11.69 -19.84
C VAL A 21 1.75 -11.65 -20.17
N PRO A 22 1.02 -12.78 -20.08
CA PRO A 22 -0.42 -12.78 -20.28
C PRO A 22 -1.15 -11.83 -19.34
N LEU A 23 -2.20 -11.14 -19.83
CA LEU A 23 -2.95 -10.17 -19.03
C LEU A 23 -3.54 -10.78 -17.75
N ALA A 24 -4.10 -11.98 -17.83
CA ALA A 24 -4.64 -12.70 -16.68
C ALA A 24 -3.59 -12.89 -15.57
N ARG A 25 -2.38 -13.33 -15.93
CA ARG A 25 -1.25 -13.48 -15.00
C ARG A 25 -0.82 -12.14 -14.42
N ALA A 26 -0.72 -11.10 -15.24
CA ALA A 26 -0.28 -9.78 -14.78
C ALA A 26 -1.32 -9.10 -13.86
N THR A 27 -2.61 -9.25 -14.14
CA THR A 27 -3.70 -8.78 -13.29
C THR A 27 -3.74 -9.54 -11.95
N SER A 28 -3.53 -10.85 -11.98
CA SER A 28 -3.44 -11.66 -10.76
C SER A 28 -2.22 -11.27 -9.91
N ALA A 29 -1.06 -11.04 -10.53
CA ALA A 29 0.11 -10.53 -9.84
C ALA A 29 -0.13 -9.13 -9.23
N LEU A 30 -0.81 -8.24 -9.95
CA LEU A 30 -1.21 -6.93 -9.42
C LEU A 30 -2.11 -7.05 -8.20
N LEU A 31 -3.10 -7.95 -8.23
CA LEU A 31 -3.99 -8.21 -7.11
C LEU A 31 -3.19 -8.68 -5.88
N VAL A 32 -2.26 -9.61 -6.05
CA VAL A 32 -1.39 -10.10 -4.96
C VAL A 32 -0.54 -8.96 -4.39
N MET A 33 0.06 -8.13 -5.24
CA MET A 33 0.83 -6.96 -4.79
C MET A 33 -0.04 -6.00 -3.98
N ARG A 34 -1.27 -5.70 -4.44
CA ARG A 34 -2.21 -4.84 -3.72
C ARG A 34 -2.68 -5.41 -2.38
N LEU A 35 -2.87 -6.72 -2.31
CA LEU A 35 -3.18 -7.40 -1.05
C LEU A 35 -2.02 -7.32 -0.07
N LEU A 36 -0.78 -7.48 -0.55
CA LEU A 36 0.43 -7.29 0.28
C LEU A 36 0.60 -5.82 0.72
N ASP A 37 0.29 -4.86 -0.15
CA ASP A 37 0.30 -3.43 0.19
C ASP A 37 -0.69 -3.12 1.31
N LEU A 38 -1.93 -3.59 1.15
CA LEU A 38 -2.98 -3.43 2.15
C LEU A 38 -2.60 -4.11 3.47
N HIS A 39 -2.04 -5.32 3.40
CA HIS A 39 -1.53 -6.04 4.56
C HIS A 39 -0.47 -5.24 5.32
N ALA A 40 0.51 -4.67 4.60
CA ALA A 40 1.56 -3.86 5.19
C ALA A 40 1.00 -2.59 5.88
N LEU A 41 0.01 -1.93 5.26
CA LEU A 41 -0.68 -0.78 5.86
C LEU A 41 -1.47 -1.18 7.11
N CYS A 42 -2.21 -2.29 7.07
CA CYS A 42 -2.92 -2.82 8.23
C CYS A 42 -1.96 -3.20 9.35
N ALA A 43 -0.79 -3.78 9.03
CA ALA A 43 0.23 -4.12 10.01
C ALA A 43 0.83 -2.86 10.64
N ALA A 44 1.07 -1.80 9.86
CA ALA A 44 1.53 -0.51 10.36
C ALA A 44 0.48 0.17 11.26
N ALA A 45 -0.80 0.14 10.89
CA ALA A 45 -1.88 0.61 11.75
C ALA A 45 -1.98 -0.20 13.06
N GLY A 46 -1.88 -1.52 12.96
CA GLY A 46 -1.86 -2.43 14.10
C GLY A 46 -0.69 -2.17 15.05
N LEU A 47 0.48 -1.77 14.53
CA LEU A 47 1.62 -1.39 15.37
C LEU A 47 1.28 -0.19 16.26
N GLY A 48 0.59 0.81 15.73
CA GLY A 48 0.11 1.95 16.52
C GLY A 48 -0.82 1.54 17.67
N LEU A 49 -1.69 0.54 17.44
CA LEU A 49 -2.55 -0.03 18.48
C LEU A 49 -1.73 -0.76 19.55
N VAL A 50 -0.79 -1.62 19.14
CA VAL A 50 0.04 -2.40 20.07
C VAL A 50 0.84 -1.48 21.00
N LEU A 51 1.45 -0.43 20.45
CA LEU A 51 2.23 0.56 21.21
C LEU A 51 1.37 1.33 22.24
N GLY A 52 0.06 1.44 22.03
CA GLY A 52 -0.87 2.10 22.94
C GLY A 52 -1.53 1.19 23.98
N THR A 53 -1.24 -0.11 23.98
CA THR A 53 -1.87 -1.09 24.89
C THR A 53 -0.99 -1.49 26.06
N GLU A 54 -1.59 -1.67 27.24
CA GLU A 54 -0.87 -2.15 28.44
C GLU A 54 -0.67 -3.68 28.47
N HIS A 55 -1.36 -4.45 27.61
CA HIS A 55 -1.28 -5.92 27.52
C HIS A 55 -0.07 -6.39 26.69
N GLY A 56 1.12 -6.00 27.14
CA GLY A 56 2.34 -5.88 26.33
C GLY A 56 3.00 -7.14 25.75
N TRP A 57 2.46 -8.36 25.91
CA TRP A 57 3.07 -9.55 25.26
C TRP A 57 2.11 -10.24 24.29
N SER A 58 0.83 -10.36 24.64
CA SER A 58 -0.18 -10.98 23.78
C SER A 58 -0.48 -10.10 22.56
N ALA A 59 -0.53 -8.78 22.74
CA ALA A 59 -0.72 -7.82 21.65
C ALA A 59 0.43 -7.89 20.63
N TRP A 60 1.67 -7.95 21.11
CA TRP A 60 2.85 -8.13 20.27
C TRP A 60 2.85 -9.48 19.56
N LEU A 61 2.48 -10.57 20.25
CA LEU A 61 2.39 -11.90 19.64
C LEU A 61 1.36 -11.92 18.50
N LEU A 62 0.16 -11.38 18.73
CA LEU A 62 -0.90 -11.29 17.71
C LEU A 62 -0.46 -10.43 16.52
N TRP A 63 0.19 -9.30 16.79
CA TRP A 63 0.69 -8.42 15.74
C TRP A 63 1.81 -9.07 14.92
N THR A 64 2.77 -9.74 15.57
CA THR A 64 3.82 -10.48 14.85
C THR A 64 3.25 -11.63 14.04
N ALA A 65 2.28 -12.36 14.59
CA ALA A 65 1.56 -13.40 13.86
C ALA A 65 0.83 -12.84 12.63
N PHE A 66 0.17 -11.68 12.77
CA PHE A 66 -0.46 -10.98 11.66
C PHE A 66 0.57 -10.56 10.62
N LEU A 67 1.64 -9.86 11.02
CA LEU A 67 2.71 -9.39 10.13
C LEU A 67 3.29 -10.52 9.28
N LEU A 68 3.53 -11.69 9.89
CA LEU A 68 4.09 -12.88 9.24
C LEU A 68 3.05 -13.75 8.53
N ALA A 69 1.75 -13.46 8.67
CA ALA A 69 0.67 -14.27 8.10
C ALA A 69 0.81 -14.53 6.58
N PRO A 70 1.22 -13.57 5.73
CA PRO A 70 1.40 -13.84 4.30
C PRO A 70 2.46 -14.91 4.03
N LEU A 71 3.55 -14.94 4.80
CA LEU A 71 4.61 -15.94 4.65
C LEU A 71 4.10 -17.33 5.06
N LEU A 72 3.37 -17.40 6.18
CA LEU A 72 2.77 -18.64 6.67
C LEU A 72 1.74 -19.18 5.68
N LEU A 73 0.85 -18.32 5.19
CA LEU A 73 -0.17 -18.66 4.17
C LEU A 73 0.46 -19.13 2.87
N PHE A 74 1.54 -18.48 2.43
CA PHE A 74 2.27 -18.91 1.23
C PHE A 74 2.93 -20.27 1.42
N ALA A 75 3.50 -20.56 2.60
CA ALA A 75 4.11 -21.85 2.90
C ALA A 75 3.10 -23.00 2.82
N VAL A 76 1.84 -22.76 3.23
CA VAL A 76 0.75 -23.75 3.17
C VAL A 76 -0.12 -23.63 1.91
N LYS A 77 0.29 -22.86 0.89
CA LYS A 77 -0.53 -22.59 -0.29
C LYS A 77 -0.95 -23.86 -1.04
N ARG A 78 -0.04 -24.83 -1.19
CA ARG A 78 -0.28 -26.06 -1.96
C ARG A 78 -1.42 -26.93 -1.38
N PRO A 79 -1.40 -27.31 -0.09
CA PRO A 79 -2.52 -28.06 0.48
C PRO A 79 -3.81 -27.23 0.55
N LEU A 80 -3.70 -25.90 0.73
CA LEU A 80 -4.86 -25.01 0.77
C LEU A 80 -5.57 -24.95 -0.59
N LEU A 81 -4.83 -24.72 -1.68
CA LEU A 81 -5.35 -24.67 -3.05
C LEU A 81 -5.95 -26.02 -3.47
N LYS A 82 -5.31 -27.15 -3.13
CA LYS A 82 -5.87 -28.48 -3.39
C LYS A 82 -7.21 -28.72 -2.69
N ARG A 83 -7.37 -28.25 -1.44
CA ARG A 83 -8.63 -28.35 -0.69
C ARG A 83 -9.71 -27.41 -1.22
N LEU A 84 -9.33 -26.22 -1.67
CA LEU A 84 -10.23 -25.23 -2.28
C LEU A 84 -10.75 -25.71 -3.63
N ASN A 85 -9.88 -26.23 -4.50
CA ASN A 85 -10.27 -26.68 -5.82
C ASN A 85 -11.28 -27.83 -5.77
N GLY A 86 -11.17 -28.73 -4.78
CA GLY A 86 -12.14 -29.81 -4.56
C GLY A 86 -13.52 -29.35 -4.04
N ARG A 87 -13.71 -28.05 -3.75
CA ARG A 87 -14.95 -27.49 -3.20
C ARG A 87 -15.55 -26.34 -4.02
N LEU A 88 -14.87 -25.89 -5.07
CA LEU A 88 -15.28 -24.73 -5.85
C LEU A 88 -16.11 -25.15 -7.08
N PRO A 89 -17.16 -24.39 -7.45
CA PRO A 89 -17.84 -24.52 -8.73
C PRO A 89 -16.86 -24.29 -9.90
N GLU A 90 -17.04 -25.00 -11.02
CA GLU A 90 -16.14 -24.91 -12.20
C GLU A 90 -15.85 -23.47 -12.68
N ARG A 91 -16.84 -22.56 -12.56
CA ARG A 91 -16.69 -21.14 -12.93
C ARG A 91 -15.64 -20.38 -12.10
N LEU A 92 -15.40 -20.79 -10.86
CA LEU A 92 -14.39 -20.20 -9.98
C LEU A 92 -13.04 -20.92 -10.07
N GLY A 93 -13.00 -22.12 -10.67
CA GLY A 93 -11.77 -22.88 -10.90
C GLY A 93 -10.78 -22.13 -11.80
N GLY A 94 -11.27 -21.53 -12.89
CA GLY A 94 -10.43 -20.72 -13.80
C GLY A 94 -9.82 -19.48 -13.12
N ILE A 95 -10.56 -18.83 -12.21
CA ILE A 95 -10.03 -17.70 -11.42
C ILE A 95 -8.94 -18.19 -10.46
N LEU A 96 -9.12 -19.37 -9.87
CA LEU A 96 -8.14 -19.96 -8.96
C LEU A 96 -6.84 -20.32 -9.69
N GLU A 97 -6.93 -20.85 -10.91
CA GLU A 97 -5.80 -21.13 -11.78
C GLU A 97 -5.05 -19.86 -12.21
N GLU A 98 -5.77 -18.77 -12.52
CA GLU A 98 -5.17 -17.48 -12.83
C GLU A 98 -4.43 -16.88 -11.61
N ILE A 99 -5.03 -16.98 -10.42
CA ILE A 99 -4.40 -16.58 -9.15
C ILE A 99 -3.15 -17.42 -8.89
N GLU A 100 -3.22 -18.74 -9.03
CA GLU A 100 -2.06 -19.63 -8.88
C GLU A 100 -0.96 -19.30 -9.89
N ALA A 101 -1.32 -18.96 -11.12
CA ALA A 101 -0.39 -18.53 -12.16
C ALA A 101 0.25 -17.16 -11.88
N GLY A 102 -0.35 -16.31 -11.06
CA GLY A 102 0.17 -14.99 -10.65
C GLY A 102 1.01 -15.02 -9.36
N ILE A 103 0.92 -16.08 -8.56
CA ILE A 103 1.69 -16.23 -7.32
C ILE A 103 3.13 -16.65 -7.64
N PRO A 104 4.17 -16.08 -6.97
CA PRO A 104 5.55 -16.51 -7.16
C PRO A 104 5.72 -18.03 -6.98
N ALA A 105 6.53 -18.65 -7.84
CA ALA A 105 6.80 -20.08 -7.77
C ALA A 105 7.66 -20.45 -6.56
N ASP A 106 8.58 -19.56 -6.17
CA ASP A 106 9.59 -19.77 -5.13
C ASP A 106 9.27 -19.01 -3.83
N THR A 107 9.53 -19.66 -2.70
CA THR A 107 9.31 -19.13 -1.34
C THR A 107 10.28 -18.00 -1.01
N THR A 108 11.54 -18.10 -1.47
CA THR A 108 12.54 -17.04 -1.24
C THR A 108 12.16 -15.76 -2.00
N GLY A 109 11.68 -15.90 -3.23
CA GLY A 109 11.17 -14.81 -4.05
C GLY A 109 9.96 -14.12 -3.40
N PHE A 110 9.01 -14.90 -2.88
CA PHE A 110 7.87 -14.34 -2.15
C PHE A 110 8.29 -13.64 -0.84
N ALA A 111 9.20 -14.24 -0.07
CA ALA A 111 9.70 -13.64 1.17
C ALA A 111 10.43 -12.31 0.90
N ARG A 112 11.24 -12.25 -0.17
CA ARG A 112 11.87 -11.01 -0.63
C ARG A 112 10.84 -9.97 -1.05
N ALA A 113 9.83 -10.36 -1.85
CA ALA A 113 8.78 -9.45 -2.27
C ALA A 113 8.02 -8.87 -1.07
N TRP A 114 7.61 -9.73 -0.13
CA TRP A 114 6.98 -9.32 1.13
C TRP A 114 7.87 -8.35 1.93
N ALA A 115 9.16 -8.67 2.09
CA ALA A 115 10.09 -7.82 2.84
C ALA A 115 10.24 -6.44 2.17
N PHE A 116 10.40 -6.40 0.84
CA PHE A 116 10.44 -5.14 0.09
C PHE A 116 9.14 -4.35 0.22
N THR A 117 7.98 -5.00 0.19
CA THR A 117 6.68 -4.35 0.40
C THR A 117 6.60 -3.73 1.80
N VAL A 118 6.94 -4.48 2.84
CA VAL A 118 6.92 -3.98 4.23
C VAL A 118 7.86 -2.80 4.40
N VAL A 119 9.10 -2.90 3.91
CA VAL A 119 10.10 -1.82 4.01
C VAL A 119 9.64 -0.59 3.22
N ASN A 120 9.15 -0.78 1.99
CA ASN A 120 8.65 0.32 1.15
C ASN A 120 7.51 1.08 1.83
N TRP A 121 6.52 0.37 2.37
CA TRP A 121 5.40 0.97 3.08
C TRP A 121 5.82 1.62 4.39
N ALA A 122 6.70 0.99 5.17
CA ALA A 122 7.22 1.56 6.40
C ALA A 122 7.94 2.89 6.14
N VAL A 123 8.86 2.92 5.17
CA VAL A 123 9.58 4.16 4.80
C VAL A 123 8.60 5.23 4.34
N LYS A 124 7.66 4.89 3.45
CA LYS A 124 6.68 5.85 2.93
C LYS A 124 5.84 6.47 4.05
N VAL A 125 5.25 5.64 4.91
CA VAL A 125 4.42 6.09 6.02
C VAL A 125 5.23 6.94 7.00
N LEU A 126 6.44 6.52 7.37
CA LEU A 126 7.29 7.27 8.30
C LEU A 126 7.70 8.63 7.75
N VAL A 127 8.08 8.71 6.47
CA VAL A 127 8.42 9.99 5.82
C VAL A 127 7.22 10.91 5.76
N LEU A 128 6.04 10.40 5.39
CA LEU A 128 4.83 11.21 5.34
C LEU A 128 4.38 11.67 6.74
N ALA A 129 4.49 10.81 7.74
CA ALA A 129 4.22 11.16 9.14
C ALA A 129 5.16 12.26 9.62
N TRP A 130 6.45 12.17 9.26
CA TRP A 130 7.42 13.23 9.55
C TRP A 130 7.01 14.54 8.87
N VAL A 131 6.72 14.54 7.57
CA VAL A 131 6.29 15.76 6.85
C VAL A 131 5.03 16.36 7.50
N LEU A 132 4.04 15.55 7.87
CA LEU A 132 2.85 16.02 8.59
C LEU A 132 3.22 16.67 9.94
N GLY A 133 4.16 16.09 10.67
CA GLY A 133 4.71 16.68 11.89
C GLY A 133 5.36 18.04 11.65
N LEU A 134 6.13 18.20 10.56
CA LEU A 134 6.72 19.49 10.16
C LEU A 134 5.66 20.53 9.79
N LEU A 135 4.50 20.09 9.29
CA LEU A 135 3.36 20.93 8.98
C LEU A 135 2.46 21.21 10.20
N GLY A 136 2.90 20.85 11.41
CA GLY A 136 2.21 21.15 12.66
C GLY A 136 1.13 20.15 13.07
N VAL A 137 1.03 19.00 12.41
CA VAL A 137 0.16 17.91 12.88
C VAL A 137 0.76 17.28 14.13
N ALA A 138 0.04 17.36 15.26
CA ALA A 138 0.45 16.84 16.55
C ALA A 138 -0.76 16.20 17.28
N PRO A 139 -0.53 15.27 18.23
CA PRO A 139 0.75 14.66 18.62
C PRO A 139 1.33 13.74 17.55
N LEU A 140 2.52 13.15 17.77
CA LEU A 140 3.18 12.25 16.80
C LEU A 140 2.26 11.12 16.30
N GLY A 141 1.40 10.60 17.18
CA GLY A 141 0.37 9.61 16.83
C GLY A 141 -0.56 10.12 15.72
N ALA A 142 -0.97 11.38 15.76
CA ALA A 142 -1.80 11.98 14.72
C ALA A 142 -1.07 12.12 13.38
N SER A 143 0.21 12.47 13.39
CA SER A 143 0.99 12.54 12.13
C SER A 143 1.12 11.15 11.50
N PHE A 144 1.35 10.12 12.33
CA PHE A 144 1.40 8.72 11.90
C PHE A 144 0.04 8.22 11.39
N GLY A 145 -1.03 8.45 12.15
CA GLY A 145 -2.39 8.10 11.77
C GLY A 145 -2.84 8.81 10.49
N GLY A 146 -2.46 10.08 10.32
CA GLY A 146 -2.73 10.84 9.11
C GLY A 146 -2.02 10.27 7.90
N ALA A 147 -0.72 9.94 8.02
CA ALA A 147 0.01 9.27 6.94
C ALA A 147 -0.65 7.94 6.56
N LEU A 148 -1.03 7.11 7.54
CA LEU A 148 -1.73 5.85 7.30
C LEU A 148 -3.09 6.05 6.64
N GLY A 149 -3.89 7.01 7.09
CA GLY A 149 -5.23 7.26 6.57
C GLY A 149 -5.21 7.74 5.11
N GLY A 150 -4.26 8.60 4.74
CA GLY A 150 -4.05 9.01 3.35
C GLY A 150 -3.66 7.83 2.46
N GLU A 151 -2.71 7.02 2.92
CA GLU A 151 -2.24 5.87 2.17
C GLU A 151 -3.31 4.77 2.01
N LEU A 152 -4.08 4.50 3.07
CA LEU A 152 -5.19 3.55 3.00
C LEU A 152 -6.25 4.00 1.98
N SER A 153 -6.58 5.29 1.97
CA SER A 153 -7.46 5.90 0.97
C SER A 153 -6.94 5.66 -0.46
N SER A 154 -5.61 5.65 -0.67
CA SER A 154 -5.02 5.44 -2.00
C SER A 154 -5.03 3.98 -2.47
N VAL A 155 -5.00 3.02 -1.54
CA VAL A 155 -4.99 1.58 -1.86
C VAL A 155 -6.40 1.06 -2.12
N LEU A 156 -7.40 1.57 -1.39
CA LEU A 156 -8.80 1.12 -1.52
C LEU A 156 -9.42 1.45 -2.87
N PRO A 157 -10.17 0.51 -3.50
CA PRO A 157 -10.70 0.64 -4.87
C PRO A 157 -11.55 1.90 -5.09
N LEU A 158 -12.17 2.42 -4.03
CA LEU A 158 -12.93 3.66 -4.03
C LEU A 158 -11.98 4.85 -3.77
N HIS A 159 -11.60 5.56 -4.82
CA HIS A 159 -10.72 6.72 -4.73
C HIS A 159 -11.11 7.79 -5.76
N ALA A 160 -11.05 9.06 -5.37
CA ALA A 160 -11.33 10.16 -6.30
C ALA A 160 -10.25 10.27 -7.39
N PRO A 161 -10.57 10.86 -8.57
CA PRO A 161 -9.58 11.06 -9.62
C PRO A 161 -8.37 11.84 -9.10
N GLY A 162 -7.17 11.25 -9.22
CA GLY A 162 -5.94 11.83 -8.70
C GLY A 162 -5.91 12.03 -7.18
N GLY A 163 -6.80 11.38 -6.43
CA GLY A 163 -6.91 11.49 -4.97
C GLY A 163 -7.41 12.81 -4.44
N VAL A 164 -7.90 13.70 -5.31
CA VAL A 164 -8.41 15.01 -4.90
C VAL A 164 -9.62 14.81 -3.99
N GLY A 165 -9.57 15.37 -2.79
CA GLY A 165 -10.60 15.18 -1.76
C GLY A 165 -10.39 13.90 -0.94
N THR A 166 -10.37 12.71 -1.56
CA THR A 166 -10.29 11.44 -0.80
C THR A 166 -8.96 11.23 -0.08
N TYR A 167 -7.85 11.68 -0.67
CA TYR A 167 -6.53 11.54 -0.04
C TYR A 167 -6.38 12.51 1.15
N PRO A 168 -6.62 13.83 1.01
CA PRO A 168 -6.59 14.73 2.15
C PRO A 168 -7.61 14.36 3.24
N ALA A 169 -8.82 13.93 2.86
CA ALA A 169 -9.83 13.46 3.82
C ALA A 169 -9.35 12.22 4.59
N GLY A 170 -8.67 11.28 3.93
CA GLY A 170 -8.03 10.14 4.58
C GLY A 170 -6.98 10.56 5.61
N ILE A 171 -6.14 11.53 5.27
CA ILE A 171 -5.15 12.09 6.21
C ILE A 171 -5.84 12.72 7.41
N THR A 172 -6.83 13.58 7.19
CA THR A 172 -7.54 14.26 8.29
C THR A 172 -8.25 13.24 9.19
N ALA A 173 -8.96 12.27 8.62
CA ALA A 173 -9.64 11.22 9.38
C ALA A 173 -8.66 10.37 10.19
N GLY A 174 -7.54 9.96 9.59
CA GLY A 174 -6.49 9.20 10.26
C GLY A 174 -5.83 10.00 11.38
N ALA A 175 -5.55 11.28 11.18
CA ALA A 175 -4.95 12.14 12.20
C ALA A 175 -5.88 12.29 13.42
N VAL A 176 -7.18 12.52 13.20
CA VAL A 176 -8.18 12.61 14.27
C VAL A 176 -8.31 11.27 15.00
N ALA A 177 -8.36 10.15 14.27
CA ALA A 177 -8.45 8.82 14.87
C ALA A 177 -7.25 8.46 15.78
N PHE A 178 -6.09 9.08 15.52
CA PHE A 178 -4.87 8.87 16.30
C PHE A 178 -4.51 10.07 17.21
N GLY A 179 -5.50 10.90 17.56
CA GLY A 179 -5.40 11.85 18.67
C GLY A 179 -5.26 13.32 18.29
N ALA A 180 -5.45 13.70 17.02
CA ALA A 180 -5.59 15.11 16.68
C ALA A 180 -6.94 15.68 17.16
N PRO A 181 -7.01 16.98 17.48
CA PRO A 181 -8.27 17.60 17.90
C PRO A 181 -9.32 17.59 16.79
N GLY A 182 -10.54 17.18 17.10
CA GLY A 182 -11.66 17.09 16.14
C GLY A 182 -12.51 18.35 16.00
N HIS A 183 -12.16 19.47 16.66
CA HIS A 183 -12.92 20.70 16.54
C HIS A 183 -12.68 21.39 15.19
N ARG A 184 -13.66 22.18 14.71
CA ARG A 184 -13.68 22.75 13.35
C ARG A 184 -12.39 23.45 12.94
N ALA A 185 -11.82 24.28 13.83
CA ALA A 185 -10.58 25.00 13.54
C ALA A 185 -9.36 24.06 13.37
N ALA A 186 -9.24 23.02 14.20
CA ALA A 186 -8.15 22.04 14.07
C ALA A 186 -8.32 21.19 12.81
N VAL A 187 -9.54 20.76 12.50
CA VAL A 187 -9.84 20.02 11.26
C VAL A 187 -9.48 20.84 10.02
N ALA A 188 -9.71 22.17 10.04
CA ALA A 188 -9.30 23.05 8.95
C ALA A 188 -7.77 23.11 8.78
N ALA A 189 -7.02 23.25 9.88
CA ALA A 189 -5.55 23.22 9.85
C ALA A 189 -5.01 21.85 9.40
N LEU A 190 -5.62 20.74 9.84
CA LEU A 190 -5.29 19.40 9.38
C LEU A 190 -5.56 19.21 7.89
N ALA A 191 -6.66 19.77 7.37
CA ALA A 191 -6.99 19.71 5.95
C ALA A 191 -5.97 20.50 5.11
N GLU A 192 -5.52 21.66 5.59
CA GLU A 192 -4.45 22.43 4.94
C GLU A 192 -3.13 21.63 4.89
N ALA A 193 -2.71 21.06 6.02
CA ALA A 193 -1.53 20.20 6.07
C ALA A 193 -1.67 18.99 5.14
N ALA A 194 -2.85 18.36 5.11
CA ALA A 194 -3.14 17.22 4.24
C ALA A 194 -3.09 17.57 2.75
N ILE A 195 -3.59 18.74 2.35
CA ILE A 195 -3.49 19.25 0.98
C ILE A 195 -2.02 19.50 0.62
N ASN A 196 -1.25 20.15 1.50
CA ASN A 196 0.17 20.42 1.29
C ASN A 196 0.98 19.12 1.11
N VAL A 197 0.72 18.09 1.91
CA VAL A 197 1.32 16.76 1.73
C VAL A 197 0.93 16.13 0.41
N HIS A 198 -0.35 16.22 0.03
CA HIS A 198 -0.80 15.66 -1.24
C HIS A 198 -0.10 16.34 -2.43
N LEU A 199 0.01 17.67 -2.40
CA LEU A 199 0.76 18.44 -3.41
C LEU A 199 2.24 18.06 -3.43
N LEU A 200 2.87 17.86 -2.26
CA LEU A 200 4.25 17.40 -2.16
C LEU A 200 4.45 16.05 -2.86
N ILE A 201 3.53 15.10 -2.68
CA ILE A 201 3.60 13.78 -3.34
C ILE A 201 3.49 13.92 -4.85
N VAL A 202 2.52 14.70 -5.34
CA VAL A 202 2.34 14.95 -6.77
C VAL A 202 3.57 15.63 -7.36
N ALA A 203 4.09 16.66 -6.69
CA ALA A 203 5.30 17.36 -7.10
C ALA A 203 6.51 16.40 -7.13
N SER A 204 6.67 15.56 -6.11
CA SER A 204 7.75 14.57 -6.04
C SER A 204 7.69 13.56 -7.19
N ALA A 205 6.49 13.09 -7.54
CA ALA A 205 6.28 12.19 -8.66
C ALA A 205 6.61 12.87 -10.01
N CYS A 206 6.21 14.12 -10.19
CA CYS A 206 6.53 14.92 -11.38
C CYS A 206 8.05 15.16 -11.50
N VAL A 207 8.72 15.55 -10.41
CA VAL A 207 10.17 15.75 -10.37
C VAL A 207 10.91 14.44 -10.65
N GLY A 208 10.50 13.33 -10.03
CA GLY A 208 11.07 12.02 -10.29
C GLY A 208 10.94 11.60 -11.76
N THR A 209 9.79 11.87 -12.37
CA THR A 209 9.57 11.62 -13.80
C THR A 209 10.47 12.51 -14.67
N ALA A 210 10.55 13.80 -14.37
CA ALA A 210 11.40 14.75 -15.10
C ALA A 210 12.88 14.34 -15.03
N LEU A 211 13.37 13.98 -13.83
CA LEU A 211 14.71 13.46 -13.63
C LEU A 211 14.95 12.17 -14.43
N SER A 212 14.01 11.23 -14.44
CA SER A 212 14.12 10.00 -15.24
C SER A 212 14.25 10.30 -16.73
N ILE A 213 13.52 11.29 -17.26
CA ILE A 213 13.61 11.68 -18.67
C ILE A 213 14.98 12.30 -18.95
N VAL A 214 15.44 13.23 -18.10
CA VAL A 214 16.76 13.86 -18.25
C VAL A 214 17.88 12.82 -18.21
N LEU A 215 17.82 11.87 -17.28
CA LEU A 215 18.80 10.79 -17.16
C LEU A 215 18.78 9.85 -18.38
N SER A 216 17.62 9.67 -19.04
CA SER A 216 17.52 8.85 -20.25
C SER A 216 18.26 9.44 -21.45
N TRP A 217 18.53 10.75 -21.44
CA TRP A 217 19.29 11.44 -22.48
C TRP A 217 20.81 11.38 -22.27
N LEU A 218 21.27 10.95 -21.09
CA LEU A 218 22.69 10.79 -20.83
C LEU A 218 23.24 9.60 -21.64
N PRO A 219 24.38 9.75 -22.33
CA PRO A 219 24.98 8.66 -23.08
C PRO A 219 25.36 7.52 -22.10
N LYS A 220 24.90 6.30 -22.40
CA LYS A 220 25.31 5.11 -21.66
C LYS A 220 26.84 4.98 -21.77
N ARG A 221 27.55 5.11 -20.63
CA ARG A 221 28.96 4.73 -20.57
C ARG A 221 29.03 3.23 -20.83
N ARG A 222 29.67 2.85 -21.94
CA ARG A 222 29.95 1.44 -22.31
C ARG A 222 30.94 0.83 -21.33
#